data_AF-A0A7K4X9N4-F1
#
_entry.id   AF-A0A7K4X9N4-F1
#
_cell.length_a   1.000
_cell.length_b   1.000
_cell.length_c   1.000
_cell.angle_alpha   90.00
_cell.angle_beta   90.00
_cell.angle_gamma   90.00
#
_symmetry.space_group_name_H-M   'P 1'
#
loop_
_entity.id
_entity.type
_entity.pdbx_description
1 polymer ?
#
loop_
_entity_poly.entity_id
_entity_poly.type
_entity_poly.pdbx_seq_one_letter_code
_entity_poly.pdbx_strand_id
1 'polypeptide(L)'
;ALEKKIVKSKVGEKVSLPCCHEIPSSESLRKYRVYWQKNITDVVLAYSEGNMISKHKRYWNRTEMDPWNLTLWISPMEILDNGSYQCVVQRNSVVVCDESVILYVTADFSKPHITAEVSTDSCESTEMVITCSSHGGFPKPKISGTLNNISMEWNASWVSESSLSPYNVTGKLVLNITKDVNITCSVEYSGSVKSTSLFLRKTNDCTVPPVPPPYNVITASIIIVTTFIVAITLAARYLPRHVCSHCCKCQDSVEEGVKEYTKAPTSSKGTAETSSV
;
A
#
# COMPACT_ATOMS: atom_id res chain seq x y z
N ALA A 1 -13.90 16.10 40.82
CA ALA A 1 -12.65 15.50 40.33
C ALA A 1 -11.82 16.63 39.71
N LEU A 2 -10.55 16.78 40.09
CA LEU A 2 -9.68 17.78 39.48
C LEU A 2 -9.50 17.40 37.99
N GLU A 3 -9.87 18.27 37.05
CA GLU A 3 -9.63 18.04 35.62
C GLU A 3 -8.12 17.92 35.39
N LYS A 4 -7.69 16.82 34.76
CA LYS A 4 -6.28 16.63 34.39
C LYS A 4 -6.02 17.42 33.10
N LYS A 5 -5.01 18.29 33.10
CA LYS A 5 -4.60 19.01 31.88
C LYS A 5 -4.05 18.01 30.85
N ILE A 6 -4.50 18.10 29.60
CA ILE A 6 -4.08 17.23 28.51
C ILE A 6 -3.29 18.04 27.49
N VAL A 7 -2.08 17.58 27.17
CA VAL A 7 -1.21 18.15 26.14
C VAL A 7 -0.93 17.09 25.10
N LYS A 8 -0.98 17.46 23.81
CA LYS A 8 -0.67 16.57 22.68
C LYS A 8 0.48 17.17 21.88
N SER A 9 1.42 16.36 21.44
CA SER A 9 2.55 16.80 20.62
C SER A 9 3.09 15.67 19.75
N LYS A 10 3.80 16.01 18.66
CA LYS A 10 4.43 15.03 17.78
C LYS A 10 5.90 14.82 18.10
N VAL A 11 6.40 13.63 17.81
CA VAL A 11 7.85 13.34 17.86
C VAL A 11 8.64 14.40 17.08
N GLY A 12 9.74 14.88 17.67
CA GLY A 12 10.58 15.92 17.09
C GLY A 12 10.17 17.36 17.43
N GLU A 13 8.94 17.60 17.89
CA GLU A 13 8.47 18.96 18.22
C GLU A 13 8.94 19.45 19.59
N LYS A 14 8.76 20.76 19.83
CA LYS A 14 8.90 21.39 21.14
C LYS A 14 7.53 21.56 21.78
N VAL A 15 7.37 21.15 23.04
CA VAL A 15 6.13 21.31 23.80
C VAL A 15 6.37 22.07 25.11
N SER A 16 5.34 22.72 25.62
CA SER A 16 5.26 23.22 26.99
C SER A 16 4.24 22.44 27.81
N LEU A 17 4.61 22.13 29.06
CA LEU A 17 3.70 21.61 30.09
C LEU A 17 3.50 22.71 31.14
N PRO A 18 2.29 23.27 31.27
CA PRO A 18 2.03 24.35 32.21
C PRO A 18 2.03 23.83 33.65
N CYS A 19 2.51 24.65 34.58
CA CYS A 19 2.39 24.40 36.02
C CYS A 19 1.17 25.14 36.62
N CYS A 20 0.79 24.83 37.87
CA CYS A 20 -0.28 25.51 38.60
C CYS A 20 0.17 26.69 39.47
N HIS A 21 1.40 27.18 39.31
CA HIS A 21 1.90 28.28 40.12
C HIS A 21 2.81 29.21 39.33
N GLU A 22 2.65 30.50 39.61
CA GLU A 22 3.52 31.56 39.11
C GLU A 22 4.21 32.24 40.29
N ILE A 23 5.51 32.45 40.17
CA ILE A 23 6.31 33.18 41.15
C ILE A 23 5.94 34.67 41.05
N PRO A 24 5.44 35.29 42.13
CA PRO A 24 5.16 36.72 42.12
C PRO A 24 6.40 37.52 41.75
N SER A 25 6.24 38.61 40.99
CA SER A 25 7.36 39.47 40.58
C SER A 25 8.13 40.11 41.74
N SER A 26 7.50 40.20 42.92
CA SER A 26 8.11 40.65 44.18
C SER A 26 8.94 39.57 44.90
N GLU A 27 8.93 38.33 44.38
CA GLU A 27 9.59 37.18 44.97
C GLU A 27 10.67 36.59 44.06
N SER A 28 11.41 35.64 44.61
CA SER A 28 12.50 34.95 43.91
C SER A 28 12.29 33.45 44.02
N LEU A 29 12.66 32.72 42.96
CA LEU A 29 12.70 31.25 42.92
C LEU A 29 13.51 30.65 44.09
N ARG A 30 14.40 31.43 44.72
CA ARG A 30 15.14 31.02 45.92
C ARG A 30 14.26 30.60 47.10
N LYS A 31 13.03 31.14 47.20
CA LYS A 31 12.06 30.80 48.27
C LYS A 31 11.26 29.52 47.97
N TYR A 32 11.48 28.92 46.79
CA TYR A 32 10.67 27.83 46.28
C TYR A 32 11.51 26.59 46.02
N ARG A 33 10.88 25.43 46.19
CA ARG A 33 11.35 24.16 45.63
C ARG A 33 10.35 23.73 44.58
N VAL A 34 10.83 23.45 43.38
CA VAL A 34 9.99 23.08 42.23
C VAL A 34 10.45 21.73 41.72
N TYR A 35 9.52 20.81 41.58
CA TYR A 35 9.76 19.48 41.03
C TYR A 35 8.85 19.28 39.84
N TRP A 36 9.46 18.91 38.71
CA TRP A 36 8.75 18.26 37.63
C TRP A 36 9.06 16.77 37.68
N GLN A 37 8.02 15.96 37.83
CA GLN A 37 8.13 14.51 37.99
C GLN A 37 7.33 13.82 36.89
N LYS A 38 7.84 12.70 36.37
CA LYS A 38 7.12 11.80 35.47
C LYS A 38 6.73 10.55 36.25
N ASN A 39 5.47 10.14 36.13
CA ASN A 39 4.90 8.98 36.83
C ASN A 39 5.15 9.00 38.36
N ILE A 40 5.23 10.19 38.96
CA ILE A 40 5.47 10.45 40.40
C ILE A 40 6.90 10.08 40.87
N THR A 41 7.55 9.10 40.25
CA THR A 41 8.87 8.60 40.70
C THR A 41 10.05 9.28 40.01
N ASP A 42 9.91 9.63 38.73
CA ASP A 42 11.05 10.03 37.92
C ASP A 42 11.17 11.55 37.90
N VAL A 43 12.12 12.11 38.66
CA VAL A 43 12.38 13.55 38.66
C VAL A 43 12.93 13.97 37.30
N VAL A 44 12.13 14.65 36.49
CA VAL A 44 12.54 15.23 35.20
C VAL A 44 13.58 16.33 35.46
N LEU A 45 13.22 17.27 36.32
CA LEU A 45 14.10 18.28 36.87
C LEU A 45 13.60 18.77 38.24
N ALA A 46 14.52 19.34 39.03
CA ALA A 46 14.19 19.97 40.29
C ALA A 46 15.02 21.24 40.53
N TYR A 47 14.38 22.25 41.12
CA TYR A 47 15.01 23.49 41.57
C TYR A 47 14.86 23.66 43.07
N SER A 48 15.90 24.19 43.72
CA SER A 48 15.90 24.64 45.11
C SER A 48 16.88 25.79 45.27
N GLU A 49 16.54 26.78 46.10
CA GLU A 49 17.39 27.95 46.34
C GLU A 49 17.80 28.68 45.05
N GLY A 50 16.93 28.64 44.03
CA GLY A 50 17.15 29.27 42.74
C GLY A 50 18.10 28.51 41.81
N ASN A 51 18.61 27.35 42.21
CA ASN A 51 19.52 26.53 41.42
C ASN A 51 18.85 25.21 41.03
N MET A 52 19.21 24.68 39.86
CA MET A 52 18.82 23.33 39.46
C MET A 52 19.63 22.32 40.26
N ILE A 53 18.96 21.49 41.06
CA ILE A 53 19.59 20.50 41.94
C ILE A 53 19.55 19.08 41.39
N SER A 54 18.63 18.81 40.45
CA SER A 54 18.51 17.50 39.83
C SER A 54 17.96 17.64 38.42
N LYS A 55 18.45 16.79 37.53
CA LYS A 55 17.95 16.63 36.16
C LYS A 55 18.21 15.20 35.71
N HIS A 56 17.18 14.52 35.27
CA HIS A 56 17.34 13.14 34.81
C HIS A 56 18.07 13.10 33.46
N LYS A 57 19.00 12.15 33.30
CA LYS A 57 19.94 12.10 32.16
C LYS A 57 19.25 12.12 30.79
N ARG A 58 18.10 11.44 30.65
CA ARG A 58 17.27 11.44 29.42
C ARG A 58 16.88 12.86 28.95
N TYR A 59 16.72 13.78 29.90
CA TYR A 59 16.24 15.13 29.67
C TYR A 59 17.38 16.15 29.53
N TRP A 60 18.64 15.73 29.61
CA TRP A 60 19.79 16.62 29.45
C TRP A 60 19.75 17.29 28.08
N ASN A 61 19.97 18.62 28.05
CA ASN A 61 19.86 19.46 26.84
C ASN A 61 18.51 19.39 26.10
N ARG A 62 17.49 18.76 26.71
CA ARG A 62 16.16 18.62 26.12
C ARG A 62 15.07 19.33 26.89
N THR A 63 15.32 19.68 28.15
CA THR A 63 14.33 20.39 28.99
C THR A 63 14.84 21.67 29.58
N GLU A 64 13.92 22.63 29.69
CA GLU A 64 14.11 23.94 30.30
C GLU A 64 12.86 24.27 31.12
N MET A 65 13.00 25.07 32.18
CA MET A 65 11.88 25.53 32.98
C MET A 65 11.89 27.05 33.00
N ASP A 66 10.73 27.66 32.75
CA ASP A 66 10.57 29.09 32.94
C ASP A 66 10.62 29.42 34.45
N PRO A 67 11.49 30.33 34.90
CA PRO A 67 11.66 30.58 36.34
C PRO A 67 10.53 31.42 36.96
N TRP A 68 9.61 31.96 36.15
CA TRP A 68 8.47 32.75 36.62
C TRP A 68 7.19 31.92 36.67
N ASN A 69 6.76 31.35 35.55
CA ASN A 69 5.52 30.56 35.48
C ASN A 69 5.73 29.05 35.65
N LEU A 70 6.98 28.61 35.85
CA LEU A 70 7.36 27.22 36.15
C LEU A 70 6.98 26.22 35.06
N THR A 71 6.65 26.70 33.86
CA THR A 71 6.34 25.87 32.69
C THR A 71 7.55 25.05 32.29
N LEU A 72 7.35 23.74 32.11
CA LEU A 72 8.38 22.84 31.61
C LEU A 72 8.33 22.80 30.08
N TRP A 73 9.45 23.10 29.43
CA TRP A 73 9.65 22.91 28.01
C TRP A 73 10.40 21.60 27.75
N ILE A 74 9.97 20.84 26.73
CA ILE A 74 10.64 19.61 26.28
C ILE A 74 10.85 19.69 24.76
N SER A 75 12.08 19.48 24.29
CA SER A 75 12.46 19.49 22.87
C SER A 75 13.79 18.77 22.61
N PRO A 76 13.93 17.96 21.56
CA PRO A 76 12.85 17.43 20.72
C PRO A 76 12.03 16.40 21.49
N MET A 77 10.76 16.25 21.17
CA MET A 77 9.86 15.24 21.75
C MET A 77 10.23 13.81 21.31
N GLU A 78 10.17 12.85 22.23
CA GLU A 78 10.33 11.42 21.96
C GLU A 78 9.10 10.61 22.41
N ILE A 79 8.87 9.42 21.84
CA ILE A 79 7.74 8.55 22.24
C ILE A 79 7.81 8.19 23.73
N LEU A 80 9.03 8.00 24.26
CA LEU A 80 9.27 7.70 25.68
C LEU A 80 8.83 8.81 26.62
N ASP A 81 8.60 10.03 26.14
CA ASP A 81 8.07 11.13 26.95
C ASP A 81 6.56 11.02 27.14
N ASN A 82 5.85 10.20 26.36
CA ASN A 82 4.44 9.93 26.60
C ASN A 82 4.20 9.47 28.05
N GLY A 83 3.24 10.09 28.73
CA GLY A 83 2.89 9.72 30.10
C GLY A 83 2.36 10.88 30.95
N SER A 84 2.24 10.61 32.25
CA SER A 84 1.77 11.60 33.23
C SER A 84 2.95 12.34 33.84
N TYR A 85 2.84 13.65 33.87
CA TYR A 85 3.76 14.56 34.53
C TYR A 85 3.06 15.22 35.71
N GLN A 86 3.84 15.68 36.68
CA GLN A 86 3.37 16.38 37.86
C GLN A 86 4.28 17.58 38.14
N CYS A 87 3.67 18.75 38.31
CA CYS A 87 4.36 19.93 38.84
C CYS A 87 4.07 20.03 40.33
N VAL A 88 5.10 19.94 41.16
CA VAL A 88 5.00 20.13 42.62
C VAL A 88 5.82 21.34 43.02
N VAL A 89 5.17 22.31 43.65
CA VAL A 89 5.80 23.55 44.10
C VAL A 89 5.63 23.67 45.60
N GLN A 90 6.75 23.87 46.29
CA GLN A 90 6.80 24.10 47.73
C GLN A 90 7.36 25.48 48.01
N ARG A 91 6.73 26.18 48.96
CA ARG A 91 7.20 27.45 49.51
C ARG A 91 7.38 27.28 51.01
N ASN A 92 8.59 27.51 51.53
CA ASN A 92 8.90 27.33 52.96
C ASN A 92 8.40 25.97 53.51
N SER A 93 8.59 24.89 52.75
CA SER A 93 8.15 23.51 53.06
C SER A 93 6.63 23.27 53.04
N VAL A 94 5.82 24.24 52.59
CA VAL A 94 4.38 24.06 52.36
C VAL A 94 4.15 23.86 50.86
N VAL A 95 3.42 22.80 50.48
CA VAL A 95 3.02 22.58 49.09
C VAL A 95 1.99 23.63 48.70
N VAL A 96 2.32 24.46 47.72
CA VAL A 96 1.44 25.53 47.19
C VAL A 96 0.84 25.19 45.83
N CYS A 97 1.37 24.17 45.15
CA CYS A 97 0.85 23.66 43.89
C CYS A 97 1.25 22.20 43.71
N ASP A 98 0.28 21.39 43.29
CA ASP A 98 0.42 19.98 42.92
C ASP A 98 -0.57 19.70 41.79
N GLU A 99 -0.09 19.73 40.54
CA GLU A 99 -0.93 19.56 39.36
C GLU A 99 -0.37 18.51 38.41
N SER A 100 -1.28 17.66 37.92
CA SER A 100 -0.99 16.62 36.94
C SER A 100 -1.27 17.08 35.51
N VAL A 101 -0.33 16.79 34.61
CA VAL A 101 -0.44 17.03 33.16
C VAL A 101 -0.23 15.71 32.43
N ILE A 102 -1.18 15.30 31.59
CA ILE A 102 -1.03 14.12 30.73
C ILE A 102 -0.49 14.56 29.38
N LEU A 103 0.69 14.07 29.02
CA LEU A 103 1.32 14.28 27.72
C LEU A 103 1.08 13.07 26.82
N TYR A 104 0.36 13.29 25.72
CA TYR A 104 0.21 12.33 24.62
C TYR A 104 1.15 12.66 23.48
N VAL A 105 2.02 11.70 23.16
CA VAL A 105 2.94 11.82 22.02
C VAL A 105 2.39 11.05 20.83
N THR A 106 2.54 11.58 19.63
CA THR A 106 2.21 10.88 18.38
C THR A 106 3.39 10.85 17.41
N ALA A 107 3.51 9.78 16.64
CA ALA A 107 4.43 9.68 15.51
C ALA A 107 3.63 9.31 14.26
N ASP A 108 3.89 10.00 13.16
CA ASP A 108 3.14 9.78 11.92
C ASP A 108 3.53 8.43 11.29
N PHE A 109 2.53 7.66 10.90
CA PHE A 109 2.72 6.45 10.11
C PHE A 109 3.19 6.76 8.69
N SER A 110 4.04 5.89 8.12
CA SER A 110 4.37 5.94 6.70
C SER A 110 3.10 5.81 5.85
N LYS A 111 3.11 6.38 4.63
CA LYS A 111 2.00 6.18 3.69
C LYS A 111 1.79 4.67 3.48
N PRO A 112 0.57 4.13 3.62
CA PRO A 112 0.34 2.70 3.49
C PRO A 112 0.76 2.20 2.11
N HIS A 113 1.39 1.05 2.06
CA HIS A 113 1.74 0.35 0.82
C HIS A 113 0.83 -0.86 0.67
N ILE A 114 0.18 -1.00 -0.49
CA ILE A 114 -0.65 -2.16 -0.82
C ILE A 114 0.11 -3.02 -1.84
N THR A 115 0.20 -4.33 -1.61
CA THR A 115 0.68 -5.34 -2.56
C THR A 115 -0.41 -6.38 -2.78
N ALA A 116 -0.42 -6.99 -3.97
CA ALA A 116 -1.34 -8.08 -4.32
C ALA A 116 -0.54 -9.19 -4.99
N GLU A 117 -0.68 -10.41 -4.47
CA GLU A 117 0.02 -11.60 -4.96
C GLU A 117 -1.03 -12.65 -5.37
N VAL A 118 -0.90 -13.21 -6.57
CA VAL A 118 -1.80 -14.25 -7.06
C VAL A 118 -1.49 -15.56 -6.33
N SER A 119 -2.51 -16.14 -5.70
CA SER A 119 -2.43 -17.44 -5.03
C SER A 119 -2.82 -18.56 -5.98
N THR A 120 -3.99 -18.42 -6.60
CA THR A 120 -4.51 -19.35 -7.60
C THR A 120 -5.17 -18.54 -8.72
N ASP A 121 -4.98 -18.96 -9.97
CA ASP A 121 -5.59 -18.31 -11.12
C ASP A 121 -6.45 -19.30 -11.90
N SER A 122 -7.69 -18.90 -12.18
CA SER A 122 -8.65 -19.66 -12.94
C SER A 122 -9.46 -18.72 -13.83
N CYS A 123 -10.12 -19.27 -14.85
CA CYS A 123 -10.91 -18.44 -15.75
C CYS A 123 -12.09 -17.71 -15.08
N GLU A 124 -12.64 -18.30 -14.03
CA GLU A 124 -13.78 -17.73 -13.32
C GLU A 124 -13.34 -16.68 -12.28
N SER A 125 -12.28 -16.98 -11.53
CA SER A 125 -11.75 -16.10 -10.49
C SER A 125 -10.24 -16.23 -10.31
N THR A 126 -9.60 -15.10 -10.03
CA THR A 126 -8.21 -15.06 -9.56
C THR A 126 -8.22 -14.83 -8.05
N GLU A 127 -7.72 -15.78 -7.27
CA GLU A 127 -7.53 -15.63 -5.83
C GLU A 127 -6.24 -14.85 -5.59
N MET A 128 -6.33 -13.75 -4.83
CA MET A 128 -5.18 -12.92 -4.50
C MET A 128 -5.06 -12.72 -3.00
N VAL A 129 -3.82 -12.79 -2.49
CA VAL A 129 -3.47 -12.30 -1.16
C VAL A 129 -3.08 -10.84 -1.29
N ILE A 130 -3.81 -9.98 -0.58
CA ILE A 130 -3.61 -8.55 -0.58
C ILE A 130 -3.04 -8.16 0.77
N THR A 131 -1.90 -7.51 0.75
CA THR A 131 -1.22 -7.05 1.97
C THR A 131 -1.18 -5.53 1.96
N CYS A 132 -1.61 -4.92 3.07
CA CYS A 132 -1.42 -3.50 3.32
C CYS A 132 -0.48 -3.32 4.52
N SER A 133 0.61 -2.59 4.35
CA SER A 133 1.58 -2.31 5.41
C SER A 133 1.81 -0.82 5.62
N SER A 134 2.07 -0.43 6.87
CA SER A 134 2.47 0.92 7.25
C SER A 134 3.33 0.86 8.52
N HIS A 135 4.28 1.78 8.65
CA HIS A 135 5.41 1.62 9.57
C HIS A 135 5.70 2.86 10.40
N GLY A 136 6.35 2.65 11.55
CA GLY A 136 7.03 3.68 12.35
C GLY A 136 6.13 4.65 13.12
N GLY A 137 4.82 4.40 13.19
CA GLY A 137 3.89 5.35 13.82
C GLY A 137 3.54 5.02 15.27
N PHE A 138 2.97 5.98 15.98
CA PHE A 138 2.57 5.85 17.39
C PHE A 138 1.38 6.78 17.68
N PRO A 139 0.38 6.38 18.49
CA PRO A 139 0.23 5.11 19.22
C PRO A 139 -0.22 3.95 18.31
N LYS A 140 -0.62 2.81 18.91
CA LYS A 140 -1.16 1.65 18.18
C LYS A 140 -2.32 2.10 17.24
N PRO A 141 -2.24 1.83 15.93
CA PRO A 141 -3.21 2.32 14.96
C PRO A 141 -4.38 1.34 14.77
N LYS A 142 -5.45 1.83 14.15
CA LYS A 142 -6.52 1.02 13.56
C LYS A 142 -6.32 0.97 12.04
N ILE A 143 -6.45 -0.21 11.45
CA ILE A 143 -6.44 -0.38 9.99
C ILE A 143 -7.86 -0.63 9.51
N SER A 144 -8.24 -0.01 8.41
CA SER A 144 -9.55 -0.12 7.77
C SER A 144 -9.42 0.03 6.26
N GLY A 145 -10.46 -0.25 5.50
CA GLY A 145 -10.43 -0.11 4.06
C GLY A 145 -11.78 -0.32 3.41
N THR A 146 -11.81 -0.13 2.09
CA THR A 146 -12.99 -0.38 1.27
C THR A 146 -12.64 -1.16 0.01
N LEU A 147 -13.57 -2.00 -0.43
CA LEU A 147 -13.56 -2.67 -1.73
C LEU A 147 -14.76 -2.18 -2.51
N ASN A 148 -14.53 -1.47 -3.62
CA ASN A 148 -15.60 -0.85 -4.42
C ASN A 148 -16.60 -0.06 -3.56
N ASN A 149 -16.09 0.72 -2.59
CA ASN A 149 -16.86 1.51 -1.61
C ASN A 149 -17.58 0.73 -0.50
N ILE A 150 -17.40 -0.59 -0.41
CA ILE A 150 -17.93 -1.41 0.67
C ILE A 150 -16.84 -1.57 1.73
N SER A 151 -17.15 -1.32 3.00
CA SER A 151 -16.20 -1.44 4.10
C SER A 151 -15.68 -2.88 4.25
N MET A 152 -14.39 -3.01 4.53
CA MET A 152 -13.75 -4.30 4.78
C MET A 152 -12.99 -4.32 6.09
N GLU A 153 -12.93 -5.51 6.66
CA GLU A 153 -12.09 -5.81 7.81
C GLU A 153 -10.79 -6.49 7.34
N TRP A 154 -9.65 -5.91 7.74
CA TRP A 154 -8.34 -6.48 7.45
C TRP A 154 -7.96 -7.47 8.55
N ASN A 155 -7.39 -8.61 8.19
CA ASN A 155 -6.71 -9.47 9.17
C ASN A 155 -5.42 -8.77 9.60
N ALA A 156 -5.52 -7.98 10.66
CA ALA A 156 -4.51 -7.02 11.09
C ALA A 156 -3.56 -7.61 12.13
N SER A 157 -2.28 -7.32 11.94
CA SER A 157 -1.22 -7.61 12.89
C SER A 157 -0.44 -6.33 13.20
N TRP A 158 0.01 -6.22 14.44
CA TRP A 158 0.80 -5.08 14.92
C TRP A 158 2.08 -5.60 15.56
N VAL A 159 3.20 -5.01 15.17
CA VAL A 159 4.52 -5.35 15.71
C VAL A 159 5.10 -4.10 16.35
N SER A 160 5.53 -4.24 17.60
CA SER A 160 6.25 -3.21 18.35
C SER A 160 7.09 -3.89 19.44
N GLU A 161 8.21 -3.27 19.81
CA GLU A 161 9.10 -3.77 20.86
C GLU A 161 8.50 -3.61 22.26
N SER A 162 7.73 -2.55 22.48
CA SER A 162 7.11 -2.23 23.76
C SER A 162 5.88 -1.33 23.58
N SER A 163 5.15 -1.05 24.66
CA SER A 163 4.04 -0.09 24.62
C SER A 163 4.46 1.37 24.39
N LEU A 164 5.75 1.69 24.47
CA LEU A 164 6.33 3.02 24.24
C LEU A 164 7.35 3.01 23.09
N SER A 165 7.18 2.09 22.13
CA SER A 165 7.97 2.01 20.90
C SER A 165 7.07 2.27 19.68
N PRO A 166 7.63 2.66 18.52
CA PRO A 166 6.87 2.75 17.28
C PRO A 166 6.18 1.43 16.93
N TYR A 167 5.04 1.52 16.23
CA TYR A 167 4.28 0.38 15.73
C TYR A 167 4.44 0.25 14.21
N ASN A 168 4.55 -0.99 13.77
CA ASN A 168 4.34 -1.39 12.39
C ASN A 168 3.01 -2.16 12.31
N VAL A 169 2.19 -1.84 11.33
CA VAL A 169 0.90 -2.50 11.10
C VAL A 169 0.91 -3.20 9.74
N THR A 170 0.36 -4.40 9.70
CA THR A 170 0.17 -5.16 8.46
C THR A 170 -1.19 -5.82 8.47
N GLY A 171 -2.04 -5.44 7.51
CA GLY A 171 -3.31 -6.09 7.24
C GLY A 171 -3.20 -7.03 6.06
N LYS A 172 -3.82 -8.20 6.15
CA LYS A 172 -3.96 -9.15 5.02
C LYS A 172 -5.42 -9.42 4.70
N LEU A 173 -5.72 -9.58 3.42
CA LEU A 173 -6.98 -10.11 2.91
C LEU A 173 -6.71 -11.17 1.84
N VAL A 174 -7.65 -12.11 1.71
CA VAL A 174 -7.71 -13.03 0.59
C VAL A 174 -9.00 -12.72 -0.16
N LEU A 175 -8.89 -12.41 -1.46
CA LEU A 175 -10.04 -12.04 -2.30
C LEU A 175 -10.07 -12.89 -3.57
N ASN A 176 -11.28 -13.29 -3.97
CA ASN A 176 -11.54 -13.90 -5.27
C ASN A 176 -12.02 -12.82 -6.25
N ILE A 177 -11.15 -12.43 -7.18
CA ILE A 177 -11.40 -11.34 -8.11
C ILE A 177 -12.08 -11.88 -9.37
N THR A 178 -13.34 -11.49 -9.56
CA THR A 178 -14.15 -11.86 -10.74
C THR A 178 -14.36 -10.70 -11.71
N LYS A 179 -14.06 -9.47 -11.28
CA LYS A 179 -14.16 -8.21 -12.02
C LYS A 179 -13.09 -7.26 -11.52
N ASP A 180 -12.89 -6.15 -12.21
CA ASP A 180 -12.01 -5.09 -11.73
C ASP A 180 -12.48 -4.56 -10.36
N VAL A 181 -11.52 -4.38 -9.45
CA VAL A 181 -11.79 -3.92 -8.08
C VAL A 181 -10.86 -2.79 -7.67
N ASN A 182 -11.41 -1.82 -6.95
CA ASN A 182 -10.64 -0.76 -6.30
C ASN A 182 -10.62 -1.00 -4.79
N ILE A 183 -9.41 -1.08 -4.23
CA ILE A 183 -9.17 -1.38 -2.83
C ILE A 183 -8.55 -0.16 -2.19
N THR A 184 -9.09 0.25 -1.04
CA THR A 184 -8.47 1.26 -0.20
C THR A 184 -7.98 0.65 1.10
N CYS A 185 -6.85 1.14 1.57
CA CYS A 185 -6.32 0.85 2.89
C CYS A 185 -6.06 2.17 3.62
N SER A 186 -6.55 2.27 4.85
CA SER A 186 -6.48 3.45 5.70
C SER A 186 -5.99 3.08 7.09
N VAL A 187 -4.97 3.79 7.56
CA VAL A 187 -4.36 3.63 8.87
C VAL A 187 -4.71 4.87 9.69
N GLU A 188 -5.52 4.66 10.73
CA GLU A 188 -6.02 5.68 11.64
C GLU A 188 -5.29 5.62 12.99
N TYR A 189 -4.83 6.77 13.48
CA TYR A 189 -4.11 6.89 14.76
C TYR A 189 -4.32 8.28 15.34
N SER A 190 -4.76 8.36 16.59
CA SER A 190 -4.93 9.63 17.32
C SER A 190 -5.69 10.72 16.54
N GLY A 191 -6.72 10.34 15.77
CA GLY A 191 -7.53 11.24 14.92
C GLY A 191 -6.89 11.63 13.58
N SER A 192 -5.67 11.16 13.30
CA SER A 192 -5.02 11.28 11.99
C SER A 192 -5.26 10.03 11.15
N VAL A 193 -5.35 10.19 9.84
CA VAL A 193 -5.55 9.10 8.89
C VAL A 193 -4.55 9.20 7.74
N LYS A 194 -3.94 8.08 7.37
CA LYS A 194 -3.12 7.93 6.15
C LYS A 194 -3.72 6.82 5.30
N SER A 195 -3.95 7.09 4.02
CA SER A 195 -4.64 6.15 3.13
C SER A 195 -3.95 6.00 1.78
N THR A 196 -4.13 4.83 1.17
CA THR A 196 -3.69 4.48 -0.18
C THR A 196 -4.77 3.65 -0.86
N SER A 197 -4.87 3.74 -2.18
CA SER A 197 -5.74 2.90 -3.01
C SER A 197 -4.95 2.11 -4.04
N LEU A 198 -5.44 0.93 -4.40
CA LEU A 198 -4.91 0.07 -5.44
C LEU A 198 -6.05 -0.42 -6.33
N PHE A 199 -5.89 -0.25 -7.64
CA PHE A 199 -6.81 -0.76 -8.63
C PHE A 199 -6.29 -2.09 -9.20
N LEU A 200 -7.07 -3.16 -9.07
CA LEU A 200 -6.76 -4.48 -9.59
C LEU A 200 -7.65 -4.77 -10.80
N ARG A 201 -7.02 -5.17 -11.90
CA ARG A 201 -7.72 -5.59 -13.11
C ARG A 201 -7.83 -7.11 -13.14
N LYS A 202 -8.99 -7.61 -13.57
CA LYS A 202 -9.11 -9.04 -13.90
C LYS A 202 -8.42 -9.30 -15.24
N THR A 203 -7.50 -10.26 -15.25
CA THR A 203 -6.90 -10.80 -16.48
C THR A 203 -7.91 -11.74 -17.13
N ASN A 204 -8.32 -11.47 -18.37
CA ASN A 204 -9.28 -12.31 -19.13
C ASN A 204 -8.57 -13.33 -20.05
N ASP A 205 -7.30 -13.64 -19.79
CA ASP A 205 -6.50 -14.47 -20.71
C ASP A 205 -6.80 -15.95 -20.51
N CYS A 206 -7.98 -16.36 -20.97
CA CYS A 206 -8.43 -17.74 -20.96
C CYS A 206 -8.50 -18.28 -22.37
N THR A 207 -7.38 -18.86 -22.80
CA THR A 207 -7.40 -19.80 -23.93
C THR A 207 -7.93 -21.12 -23.40
N VAL A 208 -9.26 -21.28 -23.36
CA VAL A 208 -9.88 -22.58 -23.06
C VAL A 208 -9.36 -23.56 -24.12
N PRO A 209 -8.74 -24.69 -23.76
CA PRO A 209 -8.36 -25.71 -24.73
C PRO A 209 -9.60 -26.07 -25.55
N PRO A 210 -9.55 -26.11 -26.89
CA PRO A 210 -10.71 -26.46 -27.69
C PRO A 210 -11.21 -27.83 -27.20
N VAL A 211 -12.44 -27.86 -26.68
CA VAL A 211 -13.08 -29.10 -26.22
C VAL A 211 -13.05 -30.06 -27.41
N PRO A 212 -12.40 -31.23 -27.30
CA PRO A 212 -12.41 -32.19 -28.40
C PRO A 212 -13.87 -32.55 -28.68
N PRO A 213 -14.30 -32.57 -29.96
CA PRO A 213 -15.67 -32.90 -30.29
C PRO A 213 -16.02 -34.27 -29.70
N PRO A 214 -17.25 -34.46 -29.21
CA PRO A 214 -17.65 -35.73 -28.62
C PRO A 214 -17.40 -36.86 -29.62
N TYR A 215 -16.94 -38.01 -29.11
CA TYR A 215 -16.53 -39.15 -29.93
C TYR A 215 -17.57 -39.54 -31.00
N ASN A 216 -18.86 -39.34 -30.70
CA ASN A 216 -19.99 -39.54 -31.62
C ASN A 216 -19.92 -38.70 -32.90
N VAL A 217 -19.40 -37.47 -32.83
CA VAL A 217 -19.27 -36.57 -33.99
C VAL A 217 -18.08 -37.00 -34.86
N ILE A 218 -16.99 -37.45 -34.24
CA ILE A 218 -15.82 -37.99 -34.93
C ILE A 218 -16.19 -39.29 -35.65
N THR A 219 -16.90 -40.21 -34.97
CA THR A 219 -17.33 -41.48 -35.57
C THR A 219 -18.37 -41.26 -36.67
N ALA A 220 -19.36 -40.38 -36.48
CA ALA A 220 -20.33 -40.05 -37.53
C ALA A 220 -19.65 -39.46 -38.77
N SER A 221 -18.67 -38.56 -38.59
CA SER A 221 -17.92 -37.96 -39.70
C SER A 221 -17.13 -39.01 -40.50
N ILE A 222 -16.48 -39.96 -39.80
CA ILE A 222 -15.76 -41.08 -40.45
C ILE A 222 -16.75 -42.00 -41.20
N ILE A 223 -17.91 -42.30 -40.61
CA ILE A 223 -18.94 -43.14 -41.25
C ILE A 223 -19.49 -42.46 -42.52
N ILE A 224 -19.74 -41.15 -42.48
CA ILE A 224 -20.23 -40.40 -43.65
C ILE A 224 -19.18 -40.41 -44.76
N VAL A 225 -17.91 -40.15 -44.44
CA VAL A 225 -16.84 -40.15 -45.45
C VAL A 225 -16.62 -41.55 -46.04
N THR A 226 -16.63 -42.59 -45.22
CA THR A 226 -16.45 -43.97 -45.68
C THR A 226 -17.62 -44.43 -46.55
N THR A 227 -18.86 -44.11 -46.17
CA THR A 227 -20.05 -44.42 -47.00
C THR A 227 -20.04 -43.67 -48.33
N PHE A 228 -19.60 -42.40 -48.35
CA PHE A 228 -19.42 -41.65 -49.61
C PHE A 228 -18.38 -42.29 -50.52
N ILE A 229 -17.23 -42.70 -49.98
CA ILE A 229 -16.18 -43.37 -50.76
C ILE A 229 -16.67 -44.71 -51.30
N VAL A 230 -17.40 -45.48 -50.49
CA VAL A 230 -18.01 -46.75 -50.93
C VAL A 230 -19.05 -46.50 -52.02
N ALA A 231 -19.90 -45.48 -51.88
CA ALA A 231 -20.87 -45.12 -52.91
C ALA A 231 -20.21 -44.68 -54.23
N ILE A 232 -19.13 -43.89 -54.17
CA ILE A 232 -18.36 -43.47 -55.36
C ILE A 232 -17.67 -44.67 -56.02
N THR A 233 -17.07 -45.56 -55.23
CA THR A 233 -16.40 -46.76 -55.78
C THR A 233 -17.39 -47.75 -56.39
N LEU A 234 -18.58 -47.92 -55.79
CA LEU A 234 -19.68 -48.70 -56.36
C LEU A 234 -20.23 -48.03 -57.63
N ALA A 235 -20.46 -46.71 -57.62
CA ALA A 235 -20.88 -45.97 -58.81
C ALA A 235 -19.85 -46.09 -59.94
N ALA A 236 -18.55 -46.00 -59.66
CA ALA A 236 -17.49 -46.20 -60.64
C ALA A 236 -17.38 -47.64 -61.17
N ARG A 237 -17.82 -48.64 -60.38
CA ARG A 237 -17.84 -50.07 -60.75
C ARG A 237 -19.11 -50.45 -61.52
N TYR A 238 -20.24 -49.81 -61.24
CA TYR A 238 -21.57 -50.16 -61.77
C TYR A 238 -22.11 -49.17 -62.82
N LEU A 239 -21.56 -47.96 -62.93
CA LEU A 239 -21.81 -47.11 -64.10
C LEU A 239 -20.93 -47.64 -65.24
N PRO A 240 -21.52 -48.10 -66.36
CA PRO A 240 -20.73 -48.49 -67.52
C PRO A 240 -19.91 -47.28 -67.98
N ARG A 241 -18.60 -47.49 -68.22
CA ARG A 241 -17.80 -46.54 -68.99
C ARG A 241 -18.48 -46.41 -70.36
N HIS A 242 -19.26 -45.36 -70.56
CA HIS A 242 -19.63 -44.94 -71.91
C HIS A 242 -18.34 -44.46 -72.59
N VAL A 243 -17.68 -45.39 -73.27
CA VAL A 243 -16.71 -45.09 -74.32
C VAL A 243 -17.50 -44.43 -75.43
N CYS A 244 -17.39 -43.11 -75.55
CA CYS A 244 -17.82 -42.42 -76.76
C CYS A 244 -16.67 -42.51 -77.77
N SER A 245 -16.76 -43.49 -78.66
CA SER A 245 -15.93 -43.59 -79.85
C SER A 245 -16.56 -42.74 -80.97
N HIS A 246 -15.74 -41.93 -81.62
CA HIS A 246 -15.99 -41.22 -82.89
C HIS A 246 -16.77 -39.89 -82.90
N CYS A 247 -16.02 -38.78 -82.90
CA CYS A 247 -16.20 -37.69 -83.87
C CYS A 247 -14.86 -36.95 -84.06
N CYS A 248 -14.13 -37.32 -85.11
CA CYS A 248 -12.97 -36.59 -85.64
C CYS A 248 -13.43 -35.54 -86.67
N LYS A 249 -13.05 -34.26 -86.51
CA LYS A 249 -12.02 -33.55 -87.32
C LYS A 249 -12.09 -32.02 -87.17
N CYS A 250 -10.89 -31.44 -87.05
CA CYS A 250 -10.31 -30.16 -87.55
C CYS A 250 -11.25 -28.97 -87.81
N GLN A 251 -10.89 -27.71 -87.49
CA GLN A 251 -9.71 -27.04 -88.07
C GLN A 251 -9.47 -25.63 -87.44
N ASP A 252 -8.19 -25.29 -87.29
CA ASP A 252 -7.45 -24.00 -87.37
C ASP A 252 -8.00 -22.62 -86.96
N SER A 253 -7.15 -21.96 -86.16
CA SER A 253 -6.51 -20.63 -86.37
C SER A 253 -7.15 -19.30 -85.99
N VAL A 254 -6.22 -18.39 -85.62
CA VAL A 254 -6.27 -16.92 -85.39
C VAL A 254 -6.44 -16.54 -83.91
N GLU A 255 -5.37 -16.35 -83.13
CA GLU A 255 -4.29 -15.32 -83.17
C GLU A 255 -4.77 -13.94 -82.71
N GLU A 256 -4.33 -13.49 -81.53
CA GLU A 256 -3.56 -12.25 -81.37
C GLU A 256 -3.05 -12.13 -79.93
N GLY A 257 -1.73 -12.09 -79.81
CA GLY A 257 -1.05 -11.70 -78.58
C GLY A 257 -0.82 -10.20 -78.57
N VAL A 258 -0.77 -9.64 -77.36
CA VAL A 258 -0.05 -8.39 -77.10
C VAL A 258 0.93 -8.68 -75.96
N LYS A 259 2.19 -8.88 -76.34
CA LYS A 259 3.36 -8.52 -75.52
C LYS A 259 3.52 -6.99 -75.64
N GLU A 260 4.00 -6.26 -74.65
CA GLU A 260 5.42 -5.88 -74.47
C GLU A 260 5.36 -4.71 -73.45
N TYR A 261 6.22 -4.55 -72.45
CA TYR A 261 7.58 -4.06 -72.67
C TYR A 261 8.50 -4.27 -71.46
N THR A 262 9.69 -4.75 -71.79
CA THR A 262 10.89 -4.89 -70.96
C THR A 262 11.63 -3.55 -70.89
N LYS A 263 12.25 -3.19 -69.75
CA LYS A 263 13.62 -2.63 -69.74
C LYS A 263 14.22 -2.61 -68.33
N ALA A 264 15.37 -3.27 -68.20
CA ALA A 264 16.39 -3.04 -67.17
C ALA A 264 17.50 -2.15 -67.79
N PRO A 265 18.69 -1.99 -67.16
CA PRO A 265 19.03 -1.36 -65.88
C PRO A 265 20.02 -0.19 -66.11
N THR A 266 20.34 0.62 -65.08
CA THR A 266 21.62 1.37 -65.10
C THR A 266 22.16 1.66 -63.71
N SER A 267 23.47 1.42 -63.61
CA SER A 267 24.41 1.56 -62.49
C SER A 267 24.64 3.01 -62.07
N SER A 268 24.90 3.27 -60.77
CA SER A 268 26.14 3.92 -60.31
C SER A 268 26.18 4.17 -58.78
N LYS A 269 27.13 3.50 -58.13
CA LYS A 269 28.19 4.03 -57.24
C LYS A 269 27.95 5.38 -56.52
N GLY A 270 28.06 5.40 -55.19
CA GLY A 270 28.25 6.62 -54.41
C GLY A 270 28.27 6.40 -52.89
N THR A 271 29.31 6.89 -52.24
CA THR A 271 29.85 6.59 -50.91
C THR A 271 29.31 7.50 -49.79
N ALA A 272 29.73 7.19 -48.54
CA ALA A 272 29.94 8.06 -47.36
C ALA A 272 28.76 8.19 -46.37
N GLU A 273 28.91 7.69 -45.13
CA GLU A 273 29.33 8.44 -43.90
C GLU A 273 28.34 9.58 -43.57
N THR A 274 27.79 9.77 -42.37
CA THR A 274 28.43 9.84 -41.05
C THR A 274 27.33 10.02 -39.98
N SER A 275 27.55 9.47 -38.77
CA SER A 275 27.43 10.07 -37.42
C SER A 275 26.36 11.13 -37.06
N SER A 276 25.92 11.00 -35.79
CA SER A 276 25.38 11.99 -34.83
C SER A 276 23.87 12.27 -34.94
N VAL A 277 23.10 12.29 -33.84
CA VAL A 277 23.38 12.65 -32.43
C VAL A 277 22.76 11.64 -31.48
#